data_AF-B9QHD0-F1
#
_entry.id   AF-B9QHD0-F1
#
_cell.length_a   1.000
_cell.length_b   1.000
_cell.length_c   1.000
_cell.angle_alpha   90.00
_cell.angle_beta   90.00
_cell.angle_gamma   90.00
#
_symmetry.space_group_name_H-M   'P 1'
#
loop_
_entity.id
_entity.type
_entity.pdbx_description
1 polymer ?
#
loop_
_entity_poly.entity_id
_entity_poly.type
_entity_poly.pdbx_seq_one_letter_code
_entity_poly.pdbx_strand_id
1 'polypeptide(L)'
;MAEEEPSVKQLPDGSQVICEGGVCRLLPPPARQDASDTGEEEGKANEEQGEDTVERTQGGNPAFVAQHISMEQADQLVDFGFPRLRAEKALFHVRQQPGGGGIEAAVEWLEVHAEDEDIDEPIKEEEKPKEKVVLTEEEAQRRAYELQKKLREDRIEREKKEAIEREKLRLAQTKAMLEQNAKLEEEQRKRQLAQLQKEKEDHKRERERQRQLLREEYRERFGCEMPEEDDATEEGAAARLKKMNGKEKVAYWCNRLMKKYRKDQKEQLRVCFTTVRVYCANAKDHPLEEKYLKIRKENNAFKSRVLPFEGALELLDVCGFKDTGDFLAISGQPDGFVLGQALKFLDVLLEQLKN
;
A
#
# COMPACT_ATOMS: atom_id res chain seq x y z
N MET A 1 0.24 -35.49 43.84
CA MET A 1 0.21 -34.06 44.23
C MET A 1 -1.19 -33.55 43.98
N ALA A 2 -1.63 -32.53 44.73
CA ALA A 2 -3.05 -32.26 44.96
C ALA A 2 -3.88 -32.04 43.68
N GLU A 3 -5.12 -32.54 43.72
CA GLU A 3 -6.20 -32.03 42.85
C GLU A 3 -6.61 -30.67 43.42
N GLU A 4 -6.53 -29.60 42.62
CA GLU A 4 -7.01 -28.27 43.02
C GLU A 4 -8.52 -28.17 42.80
N GLU A 5 -9.27 -27.86 43.86
CA GLU A 5 -10.71 -27.61 43.76
C GLU A 5 -11.01 -26.28 43.02
N PRO A 6 -12.04 -26.22 42.16
CA PRO A 6 -12.38 -25.01 41.41
C PRO A 6 -12.92 -23.90 42.33
N SER A 7 -12.18 -22.80 42.45
CA SER A 7 -12.59 -21.65 43.26
C SER A 7 -13.65 -20.79 42.55
N VAL A 8 -14.91 -21.00 42.90
CA VAL A 8 -16.04 -20.16 42.45
C VAL A 8 -16.11 -18.88 43.27
N LYS A 9 -16.16 -17.72 42.61
CA LYS A 9 -16.39 -16.42 43.27
C LYS A 9 -17.64 -15.76 42.72
N GLN A 10 -18.55 -15.39 43.62
CA GLN A 10 -19.78 -14.66 43.32
C GLN A 10 -19.54 -13.15 43.43
N LEU A 11 -20.06 -12.39 42.46
CA LEU A 11 -20.05 -10.93 42.46
C LEU A 11 -21.41 -10.39 42.95
N PRO A 12 -21.46 -9.17 43.51
CA PRO A 12 -22.68 -8.60 44.11
C PRO A 12 -23.81 -8.28 43.11
N ASP A 13 -23.58 -8.46 41.80
CA ASP A 13 -24.57 -8.33 40.73
C ASP A 13 -25.24 -9.66 40.34
N GLY A 14 -24.86 -10.77 40.98
CA GLY A 14 -25.37 -12.12 40.69
C GLY A 14 -24.60 -12.87 39.59
N SER A 15 -23.55 -12.27 39.01
CA SER A 15 -22.67 -12.95 38.05
C SER A 15 -21.71 -13.91 38.74
N GLN A 16 -21.45 -15.06 38.11
CA GLN A 16 -20.42 -16.01 38.55
C GLN A 16 -19.21 -16.00 37.60
N VAL A 17 -18.02 -16.07 38.20
CA VAL A 17 -16.76 -16.28 37.47
C VAL A 17 -16.20 -17.65 37.89
N ILE A 18 -15.89 -18.47 36.89
CA ILE A 18 -15.23 -19.77 37.05
C ILE A 18 -13.84 -19.66 36.42
N CYS A 19 -12.83 -20.13 37.15
CA CYS A 19 -11.43 -20.11 36.75
C CYS A 19 -10.87 -21.54 36.80
N GLU A 20 -10.60 -22.12 35.63
CA GLU A 20 -9.91 -23.41 35.48
C GLU A 20 -8.68 -23.22 34.58
N GLY A 21 -7.55 -23.82 34.95
CA GLY A 21 -6.36 -23.91 34.07
C GLY A 21 -5.79 -22.59 33.55
N GLY A 22 -6.05 -21.46 34.22
CA GLY A 22 -5.57 -20.12 33.81
C GLY A 22 -6.43 -19.38 32.79
N VAL A 23 -7.66 -19.85 32.49
CA VAL A 23 -8.61 -19.15 31.61
C VAL A 23 -9.88 -18.78 32.39
N CYS A 24 -10.19 -17.49 32.46
CA CYS A 24 -11.40 -16.98 33.10
C CYS A 24 -12.53 -16.81 32.07
N ARG A 25 -13.73 -17.31 32.35
CA ARG A 25 -14.95 -17.05 31.56
C ARG A 25 -16.06 -16.47 32.43
N LEU A 26 -16.80 -15.52 31.85
CA LEU A 26 -18.03 -14.94 32.40
C LEU A 26 -19.24 -15.65 31.77
N LEU A 27 -20.20 -16.04 32.60
CA LEU A 27 -21.47 -16.64 32.16
C LEU A 27 -22.64 -15.71 32.55
N PRO A 28 -23.56 -15.37 31.62
CA PRO A 28 -24.73 -14.56 31.94
C PRO A 28 -25.78 -15.34 32.75
N PRO A 29 -26.62 -14.66 33.55
CA PRO A 29 -27.56 -15.31 34.49
C PRO A 29 -28.78 -15.94 33.80
N PRO A 30 -29.39 -16.99 34.41
CA PRO A 30 -30.58 -17.63 33.88
C PRO A 30 -31.84 -16.78 34.10
N ALA A 31 -32.73 -16.77 33.10
CA ALA A 31 -34.03 -16.12 33.19
C ALA A 31 -34.97 -16.87 34.15
N ARG A 32 -35.75 -16.12 34.95
CA ARG A 32 -36.74 -16.68 35.87
C ARG A 32 -37.98 -17.18 35.12
N GLN A 33 -38.53 -18.27 35.62
CA GLN A 33 -39.93 -18.64 35.42
C GLN A 33 -40.76 -17.99 36.53
N ASP A 34 -41.89 -17.40 36.19
CA ASP A 34 -42.95 -17.05 37.13
C ASP A 34 -44.28 -17.66 36.60
N ALA A 35 -44.98 -18.35 37.49
CA ALA A 35 -46.39 -18.77 37.38
C ALA A 35 -47.08 -18.22 38.63
N SER A 36 -48.31 -17.72 38.59
CA SER A 36 -49.57 -18.49 38.46
C SER A 36 -50.76 -17.50 38.39
N ASP A 37 -51.82 -17.77 37.60
CA ASP A 37 -53.18 -18.17 38.08
C ASP A 37 -54.07 -17.00 38.57
N THR A 38 -55.37 -16.82 38.29
CA THR A 38 -56.49 -17.64 37.73
C THR A 38 -57.03 -17.04 36.39
N GLY A 39 -58.10 -17.50 35.71
CA GLY A 39 -58.97 -18.71 35.79
C GLY A 39 -60.46 -18.44 35.45
N GLU A 40 -61.14 -19.41 34.80
CA GLU A 40 -62.60 -19.51 34.48
C GLU A 40 -63.21 -18.43 33.52
N GLU A 41 -64.21 -18.68 32.65
CA GLU A 41 -65.02 -19.89 32.35
C GLU A 41 -65.47 -19.96 30.85
N GLU A 42 -66.31 -20.95 30.50
CA GLU A 42 -66.60 -21.45 29.13
C GLU A 42 -67.66 -20.67 28.30
N GLY A 43 -67.74 -20.98 27.00
CA GLY A 43 -68.86 -20.59 26.13
C GLY A 43 -68.90 -21.33 24.79
N LYS A 44 -69.54 -22.51 24.75
CA LYS A 44 -69.91 -23.20 23.49
C LYS A 44 -71.29 -22.73 23.00
N ALA A 45 -71.45 -22.59 21.69
CA ALA A 45 -72.75 -22.73 21.00
C ALA A 45 -72.52 -23.30 19.58
N ASN A 46 -73.58 -23.85 19.00
CA ASN A 46 -73.61 -24.71 17.81
C ASN A 46 -74.57 -24.13 16.75
N GLU A 47 -74.69 -24.80 15.59
CA GLU A 47 -75.81 -24.63 14.61
C GLU A 47 -75.88 -23.28 13.85
N GLU A 48 -76.49 -23.14 12.67
CA GLU A 48 -76.67 -24.09 11.54
C GLU A 48 -76.91 -23.29 10.23
N GLN A 49 -77.59 -23.86 9.23
CA GLN A 49 -77.77 -23.35 7.87
C GLN A 49 -79.00 -22.40 7.71
N GLY A 50 -79.12 -21.73 6.55
CA GLY A 50 -80.33 -21.02 6.08
C GLY A 50 -80.04 -19.56 5.73
N GLU A 51 -80.04 -19.15 4.46
CA GLU A 51 -81.20 -18.83 3.57
C GLU A 51 -81.75 -17.40 3.75
N ASP A 52 -82.02 -16.75 2.62
CA ASP A 52 -82.36 -15.32 2.49
C ASP A 52 -83.71 -14.94 3.13
N THR A 53 -83.65 -14.20 4.24
CA THR A 53 -84.64 -13.16 4.55
C THR A 53 -83.94 -11.95 5.15
N VAL A 54 -83.88 -10.84 4.40
CA VAL A 54 -83.33 -9.58 4.89
C VAL A 54 -84.28 -8.97 5.91
N GLU A 55 -84.07 -9.27 7.19
CA GLU A 55 -84.72 -8.55 8.28
C GLU A 55 -84.30 -7.07 8.25
N ARG A 56 -85.28 -6.19 8.47
CA ARG A 56 -85.10 -4.74 8.46
C ARG A 56 -85.37 -4.21 9.86
N THR A 57 -84.63 -3.18 10.26
CA THR A 57 -84.86 -2.48 11.53
C THR A 57 -86.25 -1.84 11.55
N GLN A 58 -86.72 -1.41 12.73
CA GLN A 58 -87.98 -0.66 12.84
C GLN A 58 -87.97 0.65 12.03
N GLY A 59 -86.79 1.21 11.73
CA GLY A 59 -86.65 2.33 10.79
C GLY A 59 -86.74 1.91 9.32
N GLY A 60 -86.22 0.73 8.96
CA GLY A 60 -86.17 0.22 7.58
C GLY A 60 -84.77 0.00 7.01
N ASN A 61 -83.73 0.27 7.81
CA ASN A 61 -82.34 -0.07 7.53
C ASN A 61 -82.11 -1.60 7.57
N PRO A 62 -81.04 -2.14 6.95
CA PRO A 62 -80.71 -3.56 7.05
C PRO A 62 -80.25 -3.98 8.45
N ALA A 63 -80.58 -5.20 8.88
CA ALA A 63 -80.36 -5.68 10.25
C ALA A 63 -78.92 -5.56 10.82
N PHE A 64 -77.88 -5.56 9.97
CA PHE A 64 -76.49 -5.39 10.43
C PHE A 64 -76.28 -4.01 11.11
N VAL A 65 -77.04 -3.00 10.71
CA VAL A 65 -76.97 -1.63 11.24
C VAL A 65 -77.38 -1.63 12.72
N ALA A 66 -78.42 -2.37 13.11
CA ALA A 66 -78.85 -2.52 14.50
C ALA A 66 -77.80 -3.21 15.39
N GLN A 67 -77.00 -4.14 14.86
CA GLN A 67 -75.91 -4.77 15.63
C GLN A 67 -74.78 -3.78 15.98
N HIS A 68 -74.64 -2.73 15.17
CA HIS A 68 -73.63 -1.69 15.33
C HIS A 68 -74.18 -0.42 16.03
N ILE A 69 -75.38 -0.43 16.58
CA ILE A 69 -76.00 0.74 17.23
C ILE A 69 -76.56 0.35 18.61
N SER A 70 -76.59 1.29 19.56
CA SER A 70 -77.42 1.12 20.76
C SER A 70 -78.86 1.52 20.45
N MET A 71 -79.79 0.57 20.57
CA MET A 71 -81.22 0.82 20.33
C MET A 71 -81.75 1.96 21.21
N GLU A 72 -81.29 2.04 22.46
CA GLU A 72 -81.65 3.11 23.42
C GLU A 72 -81.23 4.50 22.95
N GLN A 73 -80.09 4.62 22.26
CA GLN A 73 -79.64 5.90 21.69
C GLN A 73 -80.46 6.27 20.45
N ALA A 74 -80.88 5.28 19.65
CA ALA A 74 -81.77 5.49 18.51
C ALA A 74 -83.20 5.88 18.97
N ASP A 75 -83.70 5.30 20.06
CA ASP A 75 -84.95 5.71 20.71
C ASP A 75 -84.89 7.17 21.19
N GLN A 76 -83.83 7.55 21.91
CA GLN A 76 -83.66 8.93 22.40
C GLN A 76 -83.57 9.96 21.27
N LEU A 77 -82.93 9.64 20.14
CA LEU A 77 -82.92 10.51 18.96
C LEU A 77 -84.32 10.65 18.32
N VAL A 78 -85.17 9.61 18.38
CA VAL A 78 -86.57 9.71 17.95
C VAL A 78 -87.39 10.57 18.90
N ASP A 79 -87.16 10.49 20.22
CA ASP A 79 -87.80 11.38 21.21
C ASP A 79 -87.37 12.86 21.03
N PHE A 80 -86.15 13.12 20.55
CA PHE A 80 -85.71 14.45 20.11
C PHE A 80 -86.33 14.91 18.77
N GLY A 81 -87.10 14.05 18.09
CA GLY A 81 -87.86 14.38 16.88
C GLY A 81 -87.20 13.97 15.56
N PHE A 82 -86.08 13.23 15.57
CA PHE A 82 -85.42 12.76 14.36
C PHE A 82 -86.06 11.45 13.83
N PRO A 83 -86.22 11.28 12.50
CA PRO A 83 -86.71 10.01 11.95
C PRO A 83 -85.77 8.83 12.26
N ARG A 84 -86.36 7.66 12.58
CA ARG A 84 -85.65 6.43 12.98
C ARG A 84 -84.50 6.05 12.03
N LEU A 85 -84.73 6.15 10.72
CA LEU A 85 -83.74 5.87 9.68
C LEU A 85 -82.48 6.73 9.83
N ARG A 86 -82.68 8.04 10.02
CA ARG A 86 -81.59 9.01 10.18
C ARG A 86 -80.84 8.80 11.49
N ALA A 87 -81.57 8.60 12.59
CA ALA A 87 -81.00 8.30 13.90
C ALA A 87 -80.10 7.06 13.88
N GLU A 88 -80.54 5.99 13.21
CA GLU A 88 -79.74 4.79 13.01
C GLU A 88 -78.52 5.05 12.10
N LYS A 89 -78.69 5.73 10.95
CA LYS A 89 -77.59 6.08 10.02
C LYS A 89 -76.49 6.88 10.72
N ALA A 90 -76.86 7.89 11.50
CA ALA A 90 -75.94 8.72 12.25
C ALA A 90 -75.10 7.93 13.27
N LEU A 91 -75.77 7.10 14.09
CA LEU A 91 -75.09 6.27 15.09
C LEU A 91 -74.14 5.25 14.45
N PHE A 92 -74.46 4.73 13.26
CA PHE A 92 -73.58 3.84 12.50
C PHE A 92 -72.29 4.56 12.05
N HIS A 93 -72.38 5.70 11.36
CA HIS A 93 -71.20 6.42 10.88
C HIS A 93 -70.34 6.96 12.02
N VAL A 94 -70.97 7.51 13.07
CA VAL A 94 -70.28 8.05 14.25
C VAL A 94 -69.50 6.96 14.99
N ARG A 95 -70.02 5.73 15.07
CA ARG A 95 -69.31 4.60 15.69
C ARG A 95 -68.14 4.07 14.84
N GLN A 96 -68.11 4.35 13.53
CA GLN A 96 -66.93 4.06 12.69
C GLN A 96 -65.79 5.09 12.89
N GLN A 97 -66.07 6.25 13.50
CA GLN A 97 -65.03 7.24 13.79
C GLN A 97 -64.34 6.96 15.14
N PRO A 98 -63.00 7.06 15.22
CA PRO A 98 -62.27 6.79 16.46
C PRO A 98 -62.58 7.85 17.52
N GLY A 99 -63.31 7.45 18.56
CA GLY A 99 -63.79 8.34 19.64
C GLY A 99 -65.24 8.79 19.49
N GLY A 100 -65.92 8.46 18.39
CA GLY A 100 -67.36 8.64 18.23
C GLY A 100 -68.17 7.47 18.83
N GLY A 101 -69.40 7.76 19.26
CA GLY A 101 -70.34 6.77 19.82
C GLY A 101 -71.33 7.31 20.85
N GLY A 102 -71.23 8.60 21.20
CA GLY A 102 -72.23 9.30 22.02
C GLY A 102 -73.39 9.86 21.18
N ILE A 103 -74.53 10.08 21.85
CA ILE A 103 -75.73 10.68 21.24
C ILE A 103 -75.42 12.08 20.69
N GLU A 104 -74.64 12.88 21.41
CA GLU A 104 -74.24 14.24 21.02
C GLU A 104 -73.52 14.25 19.66
N ALA A 105 -72.59 13.31 19.44
CA ALA A 105 -71.89 13.17 18.17
C ALA A 105 -72.81 12.67 17.03
N ALA A 106 -73.86 11.89 17.35
CA ALA A 106 -74.89 11.53 16.38
C ALA A 106 -75.81 12.71 16.02
N VAL A 107 -76.12 13.60 16.97
CA VAL A 107 -76.82 14.86 16.68
C VAL A 107 -75.95 15.78 15.82
N GLU A 108 -74.67 15.97 16.16
CA GLU A 108 -73.73 16.76 15.35
C GLU A 108 -73.60 16.20 13.92
N TRP A 109 -73.53 14.88 13.76
CA TRP A 109 -73.55 14.25 12.45
C TRP A 109 -74.87 14.50 11.69
N LEU A 110 -76.02 14.40 12.37
CA LEU A 110 -77.34 14.68 11.78
C LEU A 110 -77.49 16.13 11.34
N GLU A 111 -76.98 17.09 12.12
CA GLU A 111 -77.01 18.51 11.79
C GLU A 111 -76.14 18.85 10.57
N VAL A 112 -74.94 18.27 10.48
CA VAL A 112 -74.00 18.51 9.38
C VAL A 112 -74.49 17.93 8.05
N HIS A 113 -75.18 16.80 8.07
CA HIS A 113 -75.65 16.10 6.86
C HIS A 113 -77.14 16.34 6.56
N ALA A 114 -77.83 17.20 7.32
CA ALA A 114 -79.29 17.37 7.31
C ALA A 114 -79.91 17.70 5.93
N GLU A 115 -79.12 18.29 5.03
CA GLU A 115 -79.52 18.73 3.68
C GLU A 115 -79.19 17.70 2.58
N ASP A 116 -78.53 16.58 2.90
CA ASP A 116 -78.11 15.58 1.90
C ASP A 116 -79.31 14.73 1.41
N GLU A 117 -79.48 14.60 0.09
CA GLU A 117 -80.62 13.86 -0.51
C GLU A 117 -80.61 12.35 -0.20
N ASP A 118 -79.46 11.78 0.19
CA ASP A 118 -79.30 10.36 0.51
C ASP A 118 -79.54 10.03 2.00
N ILE A 119 -79.82 11.03 2.85
CA ILE A 119 -79.97 10.80 4.30
C ILE A 119 -81.17 9.90 4.64
N ASP A 120 -82.21 9.91 3.80
CA ASP A 120 -83.40 9.06 3.93
C ASP A 120 -83.31 7.75 3.11
N GLU A 121 -82.20 7.52 2.38
CA GLU A 121 -81.92 6.21 1.79
C GLU A 121 -81.35 5.25 2.85
N PRO A 122 -81.80 3.98 2.89
CA PRO A 122 -81.24 2.99 3.79
C PRO A 122 -79.78 2.67 3.46
N ILE A 123 -78.98 2.42 4.49
CA ILE A 123 -77.53 2.17 4.36
C ILE A 123 -77.27 0.97 3.42
N LYS A 124 -76.39 1.17 2.44
CA LYS A 124 -76.03 0.16 1.43
C LYS A 124 -75.02 -0.83 2.02
N GLU A 125 -75.17 -2.12 1.73
CA GLU A 125 -74.35 -3.20 2.30
C GLU A 125 -72.85 -3.09 1.99
N GLU A 126 -72.48 -2.28 1.00
CA GLU A 126 -71.09 -1.98 0.61
C GLU A 126 -70.31 -1.20 1.70
N GLU A 127 -70.99 -0.54 2.65
CA GLU A 127 -70.38 0.17 3.78
C GLU A 127 -70.05 -0.72 4.99
N LYS A 128 -70.27 -2.03 4.88
CA LYS A 128 -69.79 -2.99 5.89
C LYS A 128 -68.28 -2.81 6.04
N PRO A 129 -67.76 -2.50 7.26
CA PRO A 129 -66.33 -2.32 7.45
C PRO A 129 -65.61 -3.58 6.99
N LYS A 130 -64.76 -3.45 5.97
CA LYS A 130 -64.09 -4.60 5.35
C LYS A 130 -63.27 -5.33 6.39
N GLU A 131 -63.83 -6.45 6.84
CA GLU A 131 -63.20 -7.38 7.76
C GLU A 131 -61.80 -7.65 7.21
N LYS A 132 -60.78 -7.35 8.01
CA LYS A 132 -59.39 -7.45 7.56
C LYS A 132 -59.14 -8.92 7.25
N VAL A 133 -59.19 -9.29 5.97
CA VAL A 133 -58.90 -10.65 5.51
C VAL A 133 -57.54 -11.01 6.08
N VAL A 134 -57.55 -11.88 7.08
CA VAL A 134 -56.35 -12.35 7.74
C VAL A 134 -55.62 -13.17 6.69
N LEU A 135 -54.65 -12.54 6.03
CA LEU A 135 -53.67 -13.24 5.20
C LEU A 135 -53.18 -14.41 6.05
N THR A 136 -53.33 -15.63 5.54
CA THR A 136 -53.07 -16.86 6.29
C THR A 136 -51.77 -16.72 7.06
N GLU A 137 -51.81 -17.03 8.36
CA GLU A 137 -50.74 -16.66 9.30
C GLU A 137 -49.36 -17.10 8.79
N GLU A 138 -49.31 -18.22 8.09
CA GLU A 138 -48.14 -18.77 7.42
C GLU A 138 -47.56 -17.88 6.30
N GLU A 139 -48.39 -17.26 5.45
CA GLU A 139 -47.92 -16.31 4.42
C GLU A 139 -47.46 -14.98 5.04
N ALA A 140 -48.16 -14.50 6.05
CA ALA A 140 -47.76 -13.31 6.80
C ALA A 140 -46.40 -13.51 7.49
N GLN A 141 -46.21 -14.67 8.14
CA GLN A 141 -44.96 -15.06 8.78
C GLN A 141 -43.81 -15.19 7.77
N ARG A 142 -44.03 -15.78 6.58
CA ARG A 142 -43.01 -15.85 5.51
C ARG A 142 -42.59 -14.46 5.03
N ARG A 143 -43.52 -13.56 4.74
CA ARG A 143 -43.22 -12.18 4.31
C ARG A 143 -42.50 -11.38 5.41
N ALA A 144 -42.88 -11.56 6.67
CA ALA A 144 -42.18 -10.96 7.81
C ALA A 144 -40.75 -11.50 7.99
N TYR A 145 -40.54 -12.81 7.82
CA TYR A 145 -39.23 -13.45 7.86
C TYR A 145 -38.31 -12.95 6.72
N GLU A 146 -38.83 -12.82 5.50
CA GLU A 146 -38.08 -12.25 4.37
C GLU A 146 -37.71 -10.78 4.59
N LEU A 147 -38.61 -9.96 5.14
CA LEU A 147 -38.32 -8.58 5.53
C LEU A 147 -37.21 -8.51 6.59
N GLN A 148 -37.29 -9.33 7.64
CA GLN A 148 -36.25 -9.40 8.67
C GLN A 148 -34.90 -9.87 8.10
N LYS A 149 -34.91 -10.83 7.15
CA LYS A 149 -33.70 -11.30 6.47
C LYS A 149 -33.07 -10.17 5.65
N LYS A 150 -33.85 -9.46 4.84
CA LYS A 150 -33.39 -8.29 4.06
C LYS A 150 -32.85 -7.17 4.96
N LEU A 151 -33.50 -6.89 6.09
CA LEU A 151 -33.02 -5.91 7.09
C LEU A 151 -31.67 -6.31 7.71
N ARG A 152 -31.45 -7.60 7.98
CA ARG A 152 -30.17 -8.12 8.47
C ARG A 152 -29.09 -8.06 7.39
N GLU A 153 -29.42 -8.41 6.15
CA GLU A 153 -28.51 -8.36 5.00
C GLU A 153 -28.08 -6.91 4.70
N ASP A 154 -29.01 -5.96 4.63
CA ASP A 154 -28.70 -4.53 4.41
C ASP A 154 -27.88 -3.92 5.56
N ARG A 155 -28.17 -4.30 6.82
CA ARG A 155 -27.32 -3.91 7.96
C ARG A 155 -25.88 -4.41 7.80
N ILE A 156 -25.71 -5.69 7.46
CA ILE A 156 -24.37 -6.30 7.25
C ILE A 156 -23.67 -5.64 6.06
N GLU A 157 -24.40 -5.29 4.99
CA GLU A 157 -23.83 -4.63 3.83
C GLU A 157 -23.39 -3.19 4.15
N ARG A 158 -24.16 -2.46 4.95
CA ARG A 158 -23.81 -1.11 5.44
C ARG A 158 -22.59 -1.14 6.36
N GLU A 159 -22.56 -2.04 7.33
CA GLU A 159 -21.40 -2.25 8.22
C GLU A 159 -20.13 -2.63 7.41
N LYS A 160 -20.26 -3.44 6.35
CA LYS A 160 -19.16 -3.73 5.41
C LYS A 160 -18.71 -2.50 4.61
N LYS A 161 -19.63 -1.69 4.08
CA LYS A 161 -19.32 -0.46 3.35
C LYS A 161 -18.58 0.54 4.23
N GLU A 162 -19.08 0.78 5.44
CA GLU A 162 -18.43 1.64 6.43
C GLU A 162 -17.04 1.10 6.84
N ALA A 163 -16.88 -0.21 7.00
CA ALA A 163 -15.57 -0.81 7.29
C ALA A 163 -14.57 -0.57 6.15
N ILE A 164 -15.00 -0.74 4.89
CA ILE A 164 -14.18 -0.45 3.69
C ILE A 164 -13.84 1.04 3.62
N GLU A 165 -14.77 1.95 3.94
CA GLU A 165 -14.52 3.39 3.94
C GLU A 165 -13.57 3.84 5.05
N ARG A 166 -13.69 3.31 6.27
CA ARG A 166 -12.74 3.55 7.37
C ARG A 166 -11.34 3.04 7.04
N GLU A 167 -11.24 1.87 6.41
CA GLU A 167 -9.96 1.27 5.99
C GLU A 167 -9.31 2.10 4.86
N LYS A 168 -10.10 2.52 3.86
CA LYS A 168 -9.67 3.49 2.82
C LYS A 168 -9.23 4.83 3.40
N LEU A 169 -9.95 5.38 4.39
CA LEU A 169 -9.59 6.66 5.03
C LEU A 169 -8.26 6.56 5.76
N ARG A 170 -8.03 5.46 6.50
CA ARG A 170 -6.73 5.15 7.12
C ARG A 170 -5.63 5.11 6.07
N LEU A 171 -5.80 4.34 4.99
CA LEU A 171 -4.81 4.23 3.92
C LEU A 171 -4.55 5.59 3.25
N ALA A 172 -5.58 6.41 3.03
CA ALA A 172 -5.45 7.75 2.47
C ALA A 172 -4.65 8.68 3.40
N GLN A 173 -4.92 8.65 4.72
CA GLN A 173 -4.17 9.41 5.72
C GLN A 173 -2.70 8.97 5.80
N THR A 174 -2.44 7.66 5.85
CA THR A 174 -1.06 7.14 5.85
C THR A 174 -0.32 7.49 4.55
N LYS A 175 -0.98 7.37 3.40
CA LYS A 175 -0.41 7.75 2.10
C LYS A 175 -0.11 9.24 2.02
N ALA A 176 -1.02 10.10 2.48
CA ALA A 176 -0.81 11.55 2.51
C ALA A 176 0.36 11.94 3.42
N MET A 177 0.47 11.33 4.60
CA MET A 177 1.61 11.54 5.51
C MET A 177 2.94 11.11 4.90
N LEU A 178 2.98 9.94 4.24
CA LEU A 178 4.18 9.48 3.52
C LEU A 178 4.55 10.41 2.35
N GLU A 179 3.58 10.91 1.60
CA GLU A 179 3.84 11.84 0.49
C GLU A 179 4.35 13.21 0.97
N GLN A 180 3.83 13.73 2.08
CA GLN A 180 4.35 14.96 2.70
C GLN A 180 5.79 14.76 3.23
N ASN A 181 6.05 13.64 3.90
CA ASN A 181 7.40 13.31 4.37
C ASN A 181 8.39 13.15 3.21
N ALA A 182 7.99 12.48 2.13
CA ALA A 182 8.83 12.31 0.94
C ALA A 182 9.20 13.67 0.29
N LYS A 183 8.25 14.61 0.20
CA LYS A 183 8.51 15.98 -0.30
C LYS A 183 9.48 16.76 0.59
N LEU A 184 9.29 16.68 1.91
CA LEU A 184 10.21 17.30 2.88
C LEU A 184 11.62 16.69 2.79
N GLU A 185 11.73 15.37 2.64
CA GLU A 185 13.03 14.70 2.48
C GLU A 185 13.70 15.06 1.14
N GLU A 186 12.94 15.14 0.04
CA GLU A 186 13.46 15.58 -1.27
C GLU A 186 13.98 17.01 -1.22
N GLU A 187 13.25 17.93 -0.58
CA GLU A 187 13.73 19.30 -0.36
C GLU A 187 15.00 19.34 0.50
N GLN A 188 15.07 18.56 1.58
CA GLN A 188 16.27 18.48 2.43
C GLN A 188 17.48 17.94 1.66
N ARG A 189 17.31 16.85 0.89
CA ARG A 189 18.35 16.29 0.00
C ARG A 189 18.80 17.31 -1.03
N LYS A 190 17.88 18.07 -1.64
CA LYS A 190 18.19 19.14 -2.60
C LYS A 190 18.99 20.28 -1.97
N ARG A 191 18.64 20.70 -0.74
CA ARG A 191 19.40 21.71 0.03
C ARG A 191 20.81 21.22 0.37
N GLN A 192 20.96 19.97 0.80
CA GLN A 192 22.27 19.34 1.07
C GLN A 192 23.14 19.26 -0.18
N LEU A 193 22.59 18.83 -1.32
CA LEU A 193 23.32 18.78 -2.59
C LEU A 193 23.77 20.16 -3.07
N ALA A 194 22.91 21.17 -2.95
CA ALA A 194 23.26 22.56 -3.28
C ALA A 194 24.36 23.11 -2.35
N GLN A 195 24.31 22.79 -1.05
CA GLN A 195 25.37 23.16 -0.11
C GLN A 195 26.71 22.48 -0.46
N LEU A 196 26.70 21.16 -0.73
CA LEU A 196 27.91 20.44 -1.15
C LEU A 196 28.47 20.92 -2.49
N GLN A 197 27.62 21.39 -3.41
CA GLN A 197 28.06 22.05 -4.65
C GLN A 197 28.74 23.39 -4.35
N LYS A 198 28.11 24.24 -3.52
CA LYS A 198 28.69 25.51 -3.10
C LYS A 198 30.03 25.35 -2.39
N GLU A 199 30.14 24.43 -1.43
CA GLU A 199 31.38 24.11 -0.73
C GLU A 199 32.48 23.62 -1.69
N LYS A 200 32.13 22.82 -2.71
CA LYS A 200 33.07 22.41 -3.77
C LYS A 200 33.51 23.57 -4.67
N GLU A 201 32.61 24.48 -5.01
CA GLU A 201 32.92 25.69 -5.79
C GLU A 201 33.82 26.65 -5.01
N ASP A 202 33.49 26.93 -3.75
CA ASP A 202 34.27 27.82 -2.89
C ASP A 202 35.67 27.20 -2.60
N HIS A 203 35.76 25.89 -2.36
CA HIS A 203 37.05 25.17 -2.28
C HIS A 203 37.80 25.09 -3.63
N LYS A 204 37.12 25.19 -4.77
CA LYS A 204 37.79 25.32 -6.08
C LYS A 204 38.36 26.74 -6.25
N ARG A 205 37.56 27.77 -5.96
CA ARG A 205 37.96 29.19 -6.01
C ARG A 205 39.14 29.48 -5.08
N GLU A 206 39.12 28.97 -3.85
CA GLU A 206 40.21 29.20 -2.90
C GLU A 206 41.50 28.46 -3.33
N ARG A 207 41.42 27.25 -3.89
CA ARG A 207 42.58 26.58 -4.50
C ARG A 207 43.12 27.32 -5.73
N GLU A 208 42.24 27.87 -6.57
CA GLU A 208 42.64 28.69 -7.72
C GLU A 208 43.33 29.99 -7.27
N ARG A 209 42.80 30.66 -6.24
CA ARG A 209 43.40 31.84 -5.61
C ARG A 209 44.77 31.54 -5.02
N GLN A 210 44.92 30.43 -4.29
CA GLN A 210 46.21 29.99 -3.75
C GLN A 210 47.21 29.66 -4.87
N ARG A 211 46.76 29.02 -5.97
CA ARG A 211 47.59 28.74 -7.15
C ARG A 211 48.02 30.03 -7.87
N GLN A 212 47.15 31.04 -7.95
CA GLN A 212 47.48 32.36 -8.50
C GLN A 212 48.50 33.09 -7.64
N LEU A 213 48.28 33.16 -6.32
CA LEU A 213 49.22 33.78 -5.38
C LEU A 213 50.60 33.11 -5.45
N LEU A 214 50.66 31.78 -5.48
CA LEU A 214 51.91 31.04 -5.63
C LEU A 214 52.60 31.29 -6.99
N ARG A 215 51.83 31.51 -8.07
CA ARG A 215 52.34 31.90 -9.39
C ARG A 215 52.91 33.32 -9.37
N GLU A 216 52.27 34.24 -8.66
CA GLU A 216 52.71 35.62 -8.50
C GLU A 216 53.98 35.71 -7.64
N GLU A 217 53.99 35.11 -6.45
CA GLU A 217 55.18 35.03 -5.57
C GLU A 217 56.39 34.41 -6.30
N TYR A 218 56.18 33.36 -7.09
CA TYR A 218 57.26 32.77 -7.90
C TYR A 218 57.72 33.71 -9.02
N ARG A 219 56.79 34.37 -9.72
CA ARG A 219 57.13 35.34 -10.78
C ARG A 219 57.95 36.50 -10.23
N GLU A 220 57.58 37.02 -9.06
CA GLU A 220 58.35 38.06 -8.36
C GLU A 220 59.72 37.55 -7.89
N ARG A 221 59.79 36.31 -7.38
CA ARG A 221 61.02 35.73 -6.82
C ARG A 221 62.04 35.27 -7.86
N PHE A 222 61.59 34.81 -9.02
CA PHE A 222 62.45 34.20 -10.06
C PHE A 222 62.45 34.96 -11.39
N GLY A 223 61.60 35.98 -11.56
CA GLY A 223 61.57 36.83 -12.75
C GLY A 223 61.00 36.15 -14.01
N CYS A 224 60.49 34.93 -13.89
CA CYS A 224 59.89 34.16 -14.98
C CYS A 224 58.54 33.57 -14.54
N GLU A 225 57.69 33.18 -15.49
CA GLU A 225 56.42 32.55 -15.15
C GLU A 225 56.65 31.15 -14.54
N MET A 226 55.83 30.78 -13.55
CA MET A 226 55.76 29.39 -13.09
C MET A 226 55.52 28.48 -14.29
N PRO A 227 56.40 27.51 -14.58
CA PRO A 227 56.14 26.52 -15.60
C PRO A 227 54.77 25.87 -15.35
N GLU A 228 53.88 25.96 -16.33
CA GLU A 228 52.66 25.18 -16.28
C GLU A 228 53.10 23.71 -16.41
N GLU A 229 52.86 22.89 -15.39
CA GLU A 229 53.01 21.43 -15.50
C GLU A 229 51.88 20.89 -16.40
N ASP A 230 51.96 21.23 -17.68
CA ASP A 230 51.07 20.75 -18.72
C ASP A 230 51.43 19.29 -19.01
N ASP A 231 50.79 18.40 -18.26
CA ASP A 231 50.73 16.94 -18.46
C ASP A 231 50.38 16.50 -19.90
N ALA A 232 50.01 17.44 -20.79
CA ALA A 232 49.62 17.22 -22.17
C ALA A 232 50.74 17.41 -23.21
N THR A 233 51.84 18.09 -22.88
CA THR A 233 52.99 18.24 -23.81
C THR A 233 53.96 17.06 -23.71
N GLU A 234 54.69 16.75 -24.78
CA GLU A 234 55.67 15.66 -24.76
C GLU A 234 56.80 15.89 -23.75
N GLU A 235 57.19 17.15 -23.54
CA GLU A 235 58.16 17.57 -22.51
C GLU A 235 57.60 17.39 -21.09
N GLY A 236 56.34 17.76 -20.85
CA GLY A 236 55.64 17.49 -19.58
C GLY A 236 55.53 16.00 -19.28
N ALA A 237 55.18 15.19 -20.29
CA ALA A 237 55.15 13.73 -20.18
C ALA A 237 56.53 13.13 -19.88
N ALA A 238 57.60 13.64 -20.49
CA ALA A 238 58.98 13.23 -20.23
C ALA A 238 59.46 13.64 -18.82
N ALA A 239 59.14 14.85 -18.38
CA ALA A 239 59.44 15.34 -17.03
C ALA A 239 58.73 14.50 -15.95
N ARG A 240 57.44 14.20 -16.16
CA ARG A 240 56.67 13.29 -15.30
C ARG A 240 57.24 11.88 -15.30
N LEU A 241 57.61 11.34 -16.47
CA LEU A 241 58.24 10.03 -16.57
C LEU A 241 59.59 10.00 -15.82
N LYS A 242 60.36 11.10 -15.80
CA LYS A 242 61.60 11.19 -15.02
C LYS A 242 61.36 11.18 -13.50
N LYS A 243 60.30 11.84 -13.03
CA LYS A 243 59.85 11.85 -11.62
C LYS A 243 59.23 10.52 -11.15
N MET A 244 58.65 9.75 -12.07
CA MET A 244 57.98 8.46 -11.76
C MET A 244 58.93 7.39 -11.21
N ASN A 245 58.41 6.60 -10.26
CA ASN A 245 59.09 5.44 -9.72
C ASN A 245 59.09 4.28 -10.75
N GLY A 246 60.00 3.30 -10.62
CA GLY A 246 60.15 2.20 -11.59
C GLY A 246 58.85 1.45 -11.87
N LYS A 247 58.06 1.16 -10.82
CA LYS A 247 56.71 0.56 -10.93
C LYS A 247 55.74 1.38 -11.80
N GLU A 248 55.80 2.71 -11.70
CA GLU A 248 54.88 3.63 -12.39
C GLU A 248 55.29 3.78 -13.86
N LYS A 249 56.59 3.80 -14.15
CA LYS A 249 57.14 3.77 -15.51
C LYS A 249 56.71 2.51 -16.27
N VAL A 250 56.79 1.35 -15.63
CA VAL A 250 56.28 0.07 -16.19
C VAL A 250 54.79 0.20 -16.52
N ALA A 251 53.98 0.65 -15.56
CA ALA A 251 52.55 0.83 -15.75
C ALA A 251 52.23 1.83 -16.89
N TYR A 252 52.98 2.93 -17.00
CA TYR A 252 52.83 3.93 -18.06
C TYR A 252 53.04 3.31 -19.45
N TRP A 253 54.17 2.64 -19.69
CA TRP A 253 54.49 2.05 -21.00
C TRP A 253 53.54 0.90 -21.37
N CYS A 254 53.22 0.03 -20.42
CA CYS A 254 52.21 -1.02 -20.60
C CYS A 254 50.83 -0.46 -21.00
N ASN A 255 50.37 0.62 -20.35
CA ASN A 255 49.12 1.30 -20.71
C ASN A 255 49.22 2.06 -22.04
N ARG A 256 50.37 2.64 -22.39
CA ARG A 256 50.60 3.32 -23.68
C ARG A 256 50.52 2.34 -24.85
N LEU A 257 51.15 1.17 -24.71
CA LEU A 257 51.07 0.05 -25.65
C LEU A 257 49.63 -0.47 -25.79
N MET A 258 48.93 -0.69 -24.67
CA MET A 258 47.51 -1.07 -24.69
C MET A 258 46.64 -0.01 -25.37
N LYS A 259 46.85 1.28 -25.12
CA LYS A 259 46.04 2.36 -25.72
C LYS A 259 46.25 2.47 -27.24
N LYS A 260 47.49 2.26 -27.72
CA LYS A 260 47.82 2.27 -29.15
C LYS A 260 47.29 1.01 -29.86
N TYR A 261 47.69 -0.19 -29.43
CA TYR A 261 47.61 -1.40 -30.27
C TYR A 261 46.42 -2.33 -29.96
N ARG A 262 45.66 -2.10 -28.88
CA ARG A 262 44.56 -3.01 -28.46
C ARG A 262 43.43 -3.13 -29.50
N LYS A 263 43.18 -2.08 -30.29
CA LYS A 263 42.12 -2.09 -31.32
C LYS A 263 42.56 -2.82 -32.58
N ASP A 264 43.76 -2.50 -33.08
CA ASP A 264 44.17 -2.90 -34.42
C ASP A 264 44.93 -4.23 -34.45
N GLN A 265 45.66 -4.57 -33.38
CA GLN A 265 46.61 -5.70 -33.36
C GLN A 265 46.56 -6.49 -32.04
N LYS A 266 45.36 -6.77 -31.50
CA LYS A 266 45.13 -7.46 -30.22
C LYS A 266 45.98 -8.73 -30.02
N GLU A 267 46.02 -9.61 -31.03
CA GLU A 267 46.75 -10.89 -30.94
C GLU A 267 48.27 -10.71 -30.95
N GLN A 268 48.78 -9.83 -31.83
CA GLN A 268 50.21 -9.55 -31.92
C GLN A 268 50.71 -8.86 -30.64
N LEU A 269 49.92 -7.94 -30.08
CA LEU A 269 50.18 -7.31 -28.77
C LEU A 269 50.21 -8.33 -27.62
N ARG A 270 49.28 -9.30 -27.62
CA ARG A 270 49.29 -10.41 -26.65
C ARG A 270 50.56 -11.25 -26.78
N VAL A 271 51.02 -11.54 -28.00
CA VAL A 271 52.28 -12.26 -28.26
C VAL A 271 53.51 -11.43 -27.84
N CYS A 272 53.50 -10.10 -28.04
CA CYS A 272 54.50 -9.17 -27.52
C CYS A 272 54.61 -9.27 -25.99
N PHE A 273 53.52 -9.00 -25.27
CA PHE A 273 53.50 -9.06 -23.81
C PHE A 273 53.84 -10.46 -23.26
N THR A 274 53.47 -11.52 -23.95
CA THR A 274 53.86 -12.90 -23.58
C THR A 274 55.37 -13.09 -23.71
N THR A 275 56.00 -12.52 -24.75
CA THR A 275 57.45 -12.61 -24.99
C THR A 275 58.23 -11.74 -23.99
N VAL A 276 57.78 -10.50 -23.73
CA VAL A 276 58.36 -9.62 -22.70
C VAL A 276 58.24 -10.25 -21.31
N ARG A 277 57.08 -10.85 -20.97
CA ARG A 277 56.86 -11.59 -19.72
C ARG A 277 57.88 -12.72 -19.54
N VAL A 278 58.17 -13.49 -20.58
CA VAL A 278 59.18 -14.58 -20.52
C VAL A 278 60.57 -14.01 -20.23
N TYR A 279 60.97 -12.89 -20.86
CA TYR A 279 62.26 -12.26 -20.56
C TYR A 279 62.33 -11.75 -19.11
N CYS A 280 61.30 -11.06 -18.63
CA CYS A 280 61.23 -10.58 -17.25
C CYS A 280 61.18 -11.72 -16.21
N ALA A 281 60.50 -12.83 -16.53
CA ALA A 281 60.45 -14.01 -15.67
C ALA A 281 61.82 -14.68 -15.57
N ASN A 282 62.47 -14.95 -16.72
CA ASN A 282 63.79 -15.56 -16.75
C ASN A 282 64.84 -14.72 -16.00
N ALA A 283 64.82 -13.39 -16.17
CA ALA A 283 65.73 -12.50 -15.45
C ALA A 283 65.45 -12.41 -13.94
N LYS A 284 64.19 -12.56 -13.51
CA LYS A 284 63.81 -12.56 -12.09
C LYS A 284 64.14 -13.88 -11.41
N ASP A 285 63.84 -15.00 -12.07
CA ASP A 285 63.94 -16.33 -11.46
C ASP A 285 65.37 -16.89 -11.55
N HIS A 286 66.19 -16.40 -12.50
CA HIS A 286 67.60 -16.74 -12.68
C HIS A 286 68.53 -15.49 -12.69
N PRO A 287 68.59 -14.70 -11.60
CA PRO A 287 69.26 -13.38 -11.59
C PRO A 287 70.80 -13.45 -11.64
N LEU A 288 71.40 -14.64 -11.57
CA LEU A 288 72.85 -14.88 -11.65
C LEU A 288 73.29 -15.44 -13.01
N GLU A 289 72.36 -15.83 -13.87
CA GLU A 289 72.68 -16.49 -15.15
C GLU A 289 72.69 -15.47 -16.30
N GLU A 290 73.88 -15.02 -16.70
CA GLU A 290 74.06 -13.99 -17.74
C GLU A 290 73.33 -14.27 -19.06
N LYS A 291 73.09 -15.55 -19.40
CA LYS A 291 72.38 -15.97 -20.61
C LYS A 291 70.91 -15.48 -20.64
N TYR A 292 70.31 -15.27 -19.48
CA TYR A 292 68.94 -14.75 -19.34
C TYR A 292 68.90 -13.24 -19.13
N LEU A 293 70.01 -12.65 -18.68
CA LEU A 293 70.20 -11.19 -18.56
C LEU A 293 70.53 -10.53 -19.91
N LYS A 294 70.78 -11.30 -20.98
CA LYS A 294 71.19 -10.83 -22.31
C LYS A 294 70.22 -11.31 -23.41
N ILE A 295 69.50 -10.38 -24.04
CA ILE A 295 68.59 -10.64 -25.17
C ILE A 295 69.27 -10.22 -26.47
N ARG A 296 69.39 -11.14 -27.43
CA ARG A 296 69.88 -10.83 -28.80
C ARG A 296 68.82 -10.09 -29.60
N LYS A 297 69.13 -8.88 -30.11
CA LYS A 297 68.22 -8.17 -31.02
C LYS A 297 67.99 -8.92 -32.33
N GLU A 298 68.93 -9.78 -32.72
CA GLU A 298 68.81 -10.59 -33.93
C GLU A 298 67.82 -11.74 -33.85
N ASN A 299 67.41 -12.14 -32.64
CA ASN A 299 66.51 -13.26 -32.43
C ASN A 299 65.19 -13.03 -33.17
N ASN A 300 64.77 -13.98 -34.01
CA ASN A 300 63.53 -13.89 -34.78
C ASN A 300 62.30 -13.65 -33.87
N ALA A 301 62.27 -14.26 -32.67
CA ALA A 301 61.20 -14.01 -31.70
C ALA A 301 61.19 -12.56 -31.18
N PHE A 302 62.34 -11.90 -31.09
CA PHE A 302 62.44 -10.49 -30.69
C PHE A 302 62.06 -9.56 -31.86
N LYS A 303 62.63 -9.80 -33.05
CA LYS A 303 62.36 -9.04 -34.27
C LYS A 303 60.90 -9.06 -34.71
N SER A 304 60.23 -10.22 -34.63
CA SER A 304 58.84 -10.37 -35.08
C SER A 304 57.79 -9.97 -34.04
N ARG A 305 58.11 -9.99 -32.74
CA ARG A 305 57.11 -9.86 -31.66
C ARG A 305 57.28 -8.62 -30.78
N VAL A 306 58.47 -8.02 -30.71
CA VAL A 306 58.76 -6.92 -29.78
C VAL A 306 59.14 -5.64 -30.54
N LEU A 307 60.02 -5.73 -31.54
CA LEU A 307 60.42 -4.57 -32.36
C LEU A 307 59.28 -3.83 -33.08
N PRO A 308 58.18 -4.45 -33.54
CA PRO A 308 57.10 -3.71 -34.23
C PRO A 308 56.30 -2.75 -33.33
N PHE A 309 56.48 -2.81 -32.01
CA PHE A 309 55.67 -2.07 -31.04
C PHE A 309 56.44 -0.89 -30.44
N GLU A 310 56.10 0.33 -30.86
CA GLU A 310 56.61 1.57 -30.27
C GLU A 310 56.24 1.65 -28.77
N GLY A 311 57.24 1.74 -27.89
CA GLY A 311 57.07 1.66 -26.44
C GLY A 311 57.50 0.33 -25.80
N ALA A 312 57.76 -0.72 -26.60
CA ALA A 312 58.17 -2.03 -26.08
C ALA A 312 59.67 -2.10 -25.73
N LEU A 313 60.51 -1.30 -26.39
CA LEU A 313 61.93 -1.15 -26.05
C LEU A 313 62.09 -0.36 -24.74
N GLU A 314 61.31 0.70 -24.58
CA GLU A 314 61.28 1.56 -23.41
C GLU A 314 60.70 0.82 -22.18
N LEU A 315 59.74 -0.08 -22.40
CA LEU A 315 59.30 -1.02 -21.36
C LEU A 315 60.43 -1.94 -20.89
N LEU A 316 61.25 -2.46 -21.82
CA LEU A 316 62.39 -3.32 -21.50
C LEU A 316 63.53 -2.57 -20.79
N ASP A 317 63.84 -1.34 -21.22
CA ASP A 317 64.81 -0.46 -20.55
C ASP A 317 64.39 -0.14 -19.11
N VAL A 318 63.10 0.17 -18.88
CA VAL A 318 62.54 0.34 -17.53
C VAL A 318 62.61 -0.95 -16.70
N CYS A 319 62.51 -2.12 -17.33
CA CYS A 319 62.76 -3.43 -16.68
C CYS A 319 64.26 -3.73 -16.46
N GLY A 320 65.17 -2.84 -16.87
CA GLY A 320 66.61 -2.94 -16.67
C GLY A 320 67.42 -3.45 -17.86
N PHE A 321 66.78 -3.83 -18.97
CA PHE A 321 67.44 -4.31 -20.18
C PHE A 321 67.93 -3.13 -21.03
N LYS A 322 69.15 -2.66 -20.77
CA LYS A 322 69.76 -1.53 -21.48
C LYS A 322 70.30 -1.93 -22.84
N ASP A 323 70.26 -1.00 -23.78
CA ASP A 323 70.81 -1.20 -25.12
C ASP A 323 72.34 -1.18 -25.11
N THR A 324 72.96 -2.29 -25.51
CA THR A 324 74.42 -2.46 -25.66
C THR A 324 74.81 -2.74 -27.11
N GLY A 325 74.03 -2.24 -28.08
CA GLY A 325 74.25 -2.44 -29.51
C GLY A 325 73.54 -3.69 -30.02
N ASP A 326 74.23 -4.83 -30.09
CA ASP A 326 73.67 -6.08 -30.63
C ASP A 326 72.78 -6.83 -29.62
N PHE A 327 72.93 -6.49 -28.34
CA PHE A 327 72.24 -7.12 -27.20
C PHE A 327 71.56 -6.06 -26.33
N LEU A 328 70.37 -6.41 -25.83
CA LEU A 328 69.75 -5.75 -24.69
C LEU A 328 70.17 -6.51 -23.43
N ALA A 329 70.89 -5.86 -22.53
CA ALA A 329 71.54 -6.50 -21.39
C ALA A 329 71.24 -5.80 -20.06
N ILE A 330 71.00 -6.58 -19.01
CA ILE A 330 70.94 -6.06 -17.64
C ILE A 330 72.36 -5.94 -17.09
N SER A 331 72.77 -4.72 -16.73
CA SER A 331 74.08 -4.44 -16.15
C SER A 331 74.07 -4.72 -14.64
N GLY A 332 74.68 -5.82 -14.20
CA GLY A 332 74.72 -6.22 -12.78
C GLY A 332 73.49 -7.04 -12.37
N GLN A 333 73.08 -6.91 -11.10
CA GLN A 333 71.90 -7.62 -10.59
C GLN A 333 70.60 -6.96 -11.08
N PRO A 334 69.62 -7.74 -11.58
CA PRO A 334 68.31 -7.22 -11.95
C PRO A 334 67.51 -6.77 -10.72
N ASP A 335 66.75 -5.68 -10.86
CA ASP A 335 65.80 -5.24 -9.84
C ASP A 335 64.59 -6.20 -9.80
N GLY A 336 64.67 -7.18 -8.90
CA GLY A 336 63.61 -8.17 -8.68
C GLY A 336 62.26 -7.57 -8.23
N PHE A 337 62.25 -6.36 -7.65
CA PHE A 337 61.01 -5.67 -7.32
C PHE A 337 60.37 -5.10 -8.59
N VAL A 338 61.12 -4.37 -9.42
CA VAL A 338 60.60 -3.82 -10.70
C VAL A 338 60.18 -4.95 -11.64
N LEU A 339 60.99 -6.01 -11.81
CA LEU A 339 60.59 -7.19 -12.59
C LEU A 339 59.35 -7.88 -12.00
N GLY A 340 59.27 -8.00 -10.67
CA GLY A 340 58.10 -8.57 -9.99
C GLY A 340 56.81 -7.76 -10.18
N GLN A 341 56.90 -6.42 -10.23
CA GLN A 341 55.75 -5.57 -10.58
C GLN A 341 55.42 -5.67 -12.07
N ALA A 342 56.42 -5.71 -12.95
CA ALA A 342 56.22 -5.86 -14.39
C ALA A 342 55.50 -7.16 -14.75
N LEU A 343 55.88 -8.29 -14.14
CA LEU A 343 55.16 -9.55 -14.32
C LEU A 343 53.69 -9.44 -13.91
N LYS A 344 53.39 -8.85 -12.74
CA LYS A 344 52.00 -8.63 -12.29
C LYS A 344 51.20 -7.78 -13.26
N PHE A 345 51.75 -6.68 -13.76
CA PHE A 345 51.07 -5.85 -14.76
C PHE A 345 50.87 -6.60 -16.08
N LEU A 346 51.89 -7.31 -16.57
CA LEU A 346 51.81 -8.10 -17.79
C LEU A 346 50.79 -9.24 -17.68
N ASP A 347 50.71 -9.92 -16.53
CA ASP A 347 49.71 -10.97 -16.28
C ASP A 347 48.27 -10.42 -16.37
N VAL A 348 48.00 -9.29 -15.69
CA VAL A 348 46.68 -8.62 -15.75
C VAL A 348 46.34 -8.17 -17.17
N LEU A 349 47.29 -7.60 -17.91
CA LEU A 349 47.05 -7.17 -19.29
C LEU A 349 46.88 -8.34 -20.26
N LEU A 350 47.61 -9.45 -20.07
CA LEU A 350 47.43 -10.67 -20.83
C LEU A 350 46.06 -11.30 -20.59
N GLU A 351 45.51 -11.18 -19.39
CA GLU A 351 44.13 -11.58 -19.07
C GLU A 351 43.10 -10.68 -19.78
N GLN A 352 43.29 -9.35 -19.74
CA GLN A 352 42.48 -8.38 -20.49
C GLN A 352 42.57 -8.49 -22.02
N LEU A 353 43.51 -9.27 -22.55
CA LEU A 353 43.68 -9.57 -23.97
C LEU A 353 43.26 -11.02 -24.34
N LYS A 354 42.89 -11.86 -23.35
CA LYS A 354 42.21 -13.14 -23.60
C LYS A 354 40.71 -12.91 -23.84
N ASN A 355 40.11 -12.04 -23.03
CA ASN A 355 38.78 -11.48 -23.21
C ASN A 355 38.80 -10.44 -24.33
#